data_AF-A0A2T2VH22-F1
#
_entry.id   AF-A0A2T2VH22-F1
#
_cell.length_a   1.000
_cell.length_b   1.000
_cell.length_c   1.000
_cell.angle_alpha   90.00
_cell.angle_beta   90.00
_cell.angle_gamma   90.00
#
_symmetry.space_group_name_H-M   'P 1'
#
loop_
_entity.id
_entity.type
_entity.pdbx_description
1 polymer ?
#
loop_
_entity_poly.entity_id
_entity_poly.type
_entity_poly.pdbx_seq_one_letter_code
_entity_poly.pdbx_strand_id
1 'polypeptide(L)'
;MHLSPFPHVEDKSEVPKDGTAIATPNYCFEADRSTCKEYYESIEDESGFHTCPYGFSSFVDRVNELIFTGLRIKKEYDKSLLQNRVNDEEEYLPQMPKKVIKKSAKKFGLTKEQVEYFEDKYFEMEDRIDRLRDSNNKFENFINKNLHEIRKFNADIKSTTESLLKISDDGQIERRARSVLAWSNLISARLNTYDIKNNPGIVTKGSKENRIVYKKFDKARMCYMPTLGDQDIRINISGESYYKWAMYDIFDLVPYLTLDNAIKYSPDNQNIEIIFEEPQDKLLVTVESIGPKVDEEELDKVTSENYRGSLASEVKDQG
;
A
#
# COMPACT_ATOMS: atom_id res chain seq x y z
N MET A 1 0.50 45.13 12.52
CA MET A 1 1.93 44.80 12.30
C MET A 1 2.10 43.34 12.71
N HIS A 2 2.35 42.44 11.77
CA HIS A 2 2.53 41.02 12.09
C HIS A 2 3.92 40.85 12.67
N LEU A 3 4.00 40.39 13.92
CA LEU A 3 5.25 40.19 14.63
C LEU A 3 5.79 38.80 14.32
N SER A 4 6.99 38.73 13.73
CA SER A 4 7.63 37.46 13.42
C SER A 4 8.22 36.86 14.69
N PRO A 5 8.02 35.56 14.98
CA PRO A 5 8.70 34.92 16.12
C PRO A 5 10.20 34.74 15.88
N PHE A 6 10.66 34.73 14.63
CA PHE A 6 12.03 34.42 14.24
C PHE A 6 12.65 35.54 13.39
N PRO A 7 13.99 35.60 13.30
CA PRO A 7 14.63 36.52 12.39
C PRO A 7 14.23 36.23 10.95
N HIS A 8 13.95 37.27 10.18
CA HIS A 8 13.39 37.14 8.84
C HIS A 8 13.93 38.20 7.89
N VAL A 9 13.98 37.85 6.61
CA VAL A 9 14.46 38.74 5.54
C VAL A 9 13.26 39.52 4.99
N GLU A 10 13.33 40.86 5.04
CA GLU A 10 12.40 41.74 4.32
C GLU A 10 13.03 42.27 3.02
N ASP A 11 14.28 42.72 3.07
CA ASP A 11 15.11 43.04 1.91
C ASP A 11 16.34 42.14 1.93
N LYS A 12 16.59 41.42 0.83
CA LYS A 12 17.72 40.49 0.68
C LYS A 12 19.07 41.20 0.71
N SER A 13 19.09 42.52 0.51
CA SER A 13 20.30 43.36 0.55
C SER A 13 20.58 43.90 1.96
N GLU A 14 19.63 43.78 2.89
CA GLU A 14 19.75 44.28 4.26
C GLU A 14 20.00 43.15 5.27
N VAL A 15 20.26 43.54 6.52
CA VAL A 15 20.35 42.60 7.64
C VAL A 15 18.96 42.05 7.94
N PRO A 16 18.81 40.75 8.27
CA PRO A 16 17.54 40.21 8.73
C PRO A 16 16.98 41.02 9.92
N LYS A 17 15.67 41.18 9.96
CA LYS A 17 15.00 41.81 11.10
C LYS A 17 14.82 40.82 12.23
N ASP A 18 14.89 41.33 13.46
CA ASP A 18 14.67 40.54 14.66
C ASP A 18 13.29 39.88 14.70
N GLY A 19 13.24 38.68 15.26
CA GLY A 19 12.02 38.06 15.73
C GLY A 19 11.71 38.42 17.18
N THR A 20 10.45 38.27 17.57
CA THR A 20 9.98 38.51 18.94
C THR A 20 10.39 37.44 19.93
N ALA A 21 10.66 36.20 19.48
CA ALA A 21 11.13 35.12 20.33
C ALA A 21 12.64 34.86 20.16
N ILE A 22 13.19 35.14 18.98
CA ILE A 22 14.61 34.98 18.67
C ILE A 22 15.07 36.20 17.88
N ALA A 23 16.07 36.90 18.42
CA ALA A 23 16.72 38.02 17.75
C ALA A 23 17.69 37.54 16.67
N THR A 24 18.05 38.44 15.75
CA THR A 24 19.03 38.17 14.71
C THR A 24 20.40 37.94 15.36
N PRO A 25 21.12 36.85 15.05
CA PRO A 25 22.44 36.60 15.61
C PRO A 25 23.41 37.76 15.34
N ASN A 26 24.31 38.08 16.26
CA ASN A 26 25.21 39.24 16.09
C ASN A 26 26.07 39.11 14.83
N TYR A 27 26.53 37.89 14.53
CA TYR A 27 27.29 37.62 13.32
C TYR A 27 26.53 37.97 12.03
N CYS A 28 25.21 37.86 12.04
CA CYS A 28 24.41 38.27 10.89
C CYS A 28 24.49 39.78 10.61
N PHE A 29 24.94 40.64 11.53
CA PHE A 29 25.23 42.07 11.32
C PHE A 29 26.63 42.32 10.73
N GLU A 30 27.57 41.39 10.92
CA GLU A 30 28.94 41.48 10.43
C GLU A 30 29.18 40.72 9.11
N ALA A 31 28.29 39.80 8.76
CA ALA A 31 28.39 38.97 7.57
C ALA A 31 28.42 39.79 6.26
N ASP A 32 29.14 39.28 5.24
CA ASP A 32 29.19 39.91 3.92
C ASP A 32 27.81 39.88 3.23
N ARG A 33 27.34 41.07 2.85
CA ARG A 33 25.98 41.27 2.32
C ARG A 33 25.81 40.71 0.91
N SER A 34 26.85 40.76 0.07
CA SER A 34 26.80 40.14 -1.26
C SER A 34 26.56 38.65 -1.15
N THR A 35 27.33 37.96 -0.30
CA THR A 35 27.19 36.52 -0.08
C THR A 35 25.82 36.16 0.50
N CYS A 36 25.31 36.94 1.47
CA CYS A 36 23.97 36.74 2.03
C CYS A 36 22.87 36.91 0.97
N LYS A 37 22.97 37.96 0.15
CA LYS A 37 22.00 38.25 -0.90
C LYS A 37 21.93 37.15 -1.94
N GLU A 38 23.08 36.73 -2.48
CA GLU A 38 23.18 35.63 -3.45
C GLU A 38 22.57 34.35 -2.89
N TYR A 39 22.81 34.06 -1.61
CA TYR A 39 22.19 32.92 -0.94
C TYR A 39 20.66 33.04 -0.86
N TYR A 40 20.11 34.18 -0.43
CA TYR A 40 18.66 34.34 -0.33
C TYR A 40 17.96 34.29 -1.69
N GLU A 41 18.57 34.84 -2.74
CA GLU A 41 18.10 34.72 -4.13
C GLU A 41 18.14 33.26 -4.62
N SER A 42 19.16 32.49 -4.21
CA SER A 42 19.26 31.08 -4.62
C SER A 42 18.19 30.14 -4.05
N ILE A 43 17.58 30.49 -2.91
CA ILE A 43 16.64 29.61 -2.19
C ILE A 43 15.19 30.09 -2.22
N GLU A 44 14.91 31.30 -2.72
CA GLU A 44 13.59 31.94 -2.59
C GLU A 44 12.44 31.13 -3.20
N ASP A 45 12.74 30.42 -4.30
CA ASP A 45 11.75 29.62 -5.02
C ASP A 45 11.59 28.21 -4.45
N GLU A 46 12.48 27.79 -3.55
CA GLU A 46 12.53 26.43 -3.03
C GLU A 46 12.03 26.37 -1.57
N SER A 47 10.74 26.02 -1.41
CA SER A 47 10.16 25.86 -0.07
C SER A 47 10.86 24.75 0.70
N GLY A 48 11.32 25.05 1.91
CA GLY A 48 12.04 24.05 2.68
C GLY A 48 13.05 24.64 3.64
N PHE A 49 13.89 23.75 4.16
CA PHE A 49 14.99 24.12 5.05
C PHE A 49 16.29 24.16 4.26
N HIS A 50 17.09 25.17 4.55
CA HIS A 50 18.34 25.44 3.85
C HIS A 50 19.43 25.76 4.86
N THR A 51 20.69 25.49 4.51
CA THR A 51 21.84 25.91 5.32
C THR A 51 22.52 27.08 4.63
N CYS A 52 22.72 28.19 5.34
CA CYS A 52 23.38 29.35 4.78
C CYS A 52 24.91 29.18 4.72
N PRO A 53 25.62 29.98 3.91
CA PRO A 53 27.08 29.90 3.77
C PRO A 53 27.85 30.08 5.08
N TYR A 54 27.22 30.73 6.07
CA TYR A 54 27.81 30.97 7.38
C TYR A 54 27.46 29.90 8.43
N GLY A 55 26.68 28.89 8.05
CA GLY A 55 26.38 27.72 8.87
C GLY A 55 25.06 27.80 9.65
N PHE A 56 24.32 28.91 9.60
CA PHE A 56 22.96 28.98 10.17
C PHE A 56 21.94 28.29 9.26
N SER A 57 20.79 27.93 9.80
CA SER A 57 19.64 27.45 9.04
C SER A 57 18.74 28.58 8.56
N SER A 58 18.10 28.37 7.42
CA SER A 58 16.97 29.17 6.94
C SER A 58 15.75 28.27 6.64
N PHE A 59 14.55 28.84 6.70
CA PHE A 59 13.30 28.20 6.30
C PHE A 59 12.53 29.14 5.37
N VAL A 60 12.26 28.66 4.14
CA VAL A 60 11.52 29.40 3.12
C VAL A 60 10.04 29.04 3.20
N ASP A 61 9.23 30.01 3.63
CA ASP A 61 7.79 29.91 3.71
C ASP A 61 7.15 30.61 2.51
N ARG A 62 6.87 29.84 1.46
CA ARG A 62 6.24 30.35 0.23
C ARG A 62 4.79 30.79 0.43
N VAL A 63 4.13 30.41 1.54
CA VAL A 63 2.74 30.82 1.80
C VAL A 63 2.71 32.28 2.24
N ASN A 64 3.68 32.68 3.05
CA ASN A 64 3.79 34.04 3.59
C ASN A 64 4.86 34.88 2.85
N GLU A 65 5.44 34.35 1.77
CA GLU A 65 6.53 34.96 0.99
C GLU A 65 7.70 35.45 1.87
N LEU A 66 8.08 34.64 2.87
CA LEU A 66 9.06 35.00 3.89
C LEU A 66 10.17 33.97 4.03
N ILE A 67 11.38 34.48 4.26
CA ILE A 67 12.56 33.67 4.58
C ILE A 67 12.92 33.91 6.04
N PHE A 68 12.69 32.90 6.90
CA PHE A 68 13.24 32.90 8.25
C PHE A 68 14.70 32.47 8.19
N THR A 69 15.60 33.15 8.89
CA THR A 69 17.05 32.91 8.77
C THR A 69 17.77 33.13 10.10
N GLY A 70 19.08 32.87 10.14
CA GLY A 70 19.88 33.02 11.36
C GLY A 70 19.50 32.03 12.47
N LEU A 71 18.91 30.87 12.14
CA LEU A 71 18.41 29.90 13.12
C LEU A 71 19.35 28.71 13.30
N ARG A 72 19.19 27.94 14.41
CA ARG A 72 19.82 26.61 14.57
C ARG A 72 18.76 25.51 14.46
N ILE A 73 18.45 25.07 13.25
CA ILE A 73 17.42 24.02 13.03
C ILE A 73 18.08 22.65 12.99
N LYS A 74 17.62 21.72 13.84
CA LYS A 74 18.22 20.39 13.99
C LYS A 74 18.42 19.70 12.64
N LYS A 75 19.68 19.35 12.34
CA LYS A 75 20.21 18.73 11.11
C LYS A 75 20.34 19.65 9.87
N GLU A 76 20.04 20.94 10.00
CA GLU A 76 20.02 21.92 8.89
C GLU A 76 20.94 23.13 9.14
N TYR A 77 21.85 23.01 10.10
CA TYR A 77 22.88 24.01 10.37
C TYR A 77 24.23 23.31 10.41
N ASP A 78 25.29 24.03 10.04
CA ASP A 78 26.65 23.52 10.08
C ASP A 78 27.31 23.93 11.40
N LYS A 79 27.51 22.94 12.28
CA LYS A 79 28.12 23.16 13.59
C LYS A 79 29.58 23.62 13.49
N SER A 80 30.32 23.16 12.48
CA SER A 80 31.74 23.50 12.32
C SER A 80 31.91 24.97 11.93
N LEU A 81 31.02 25.47 11.08
CA LEU A 81 31.00 26.87 10.66
C LEU A 81 30.52 27.82 11.76
N LEU A 82 29.67 27.37 12.68
CA LEU A 82 29.13 28.21 13.76
C LEU A 82 30.03 28.34 15.00
N GLN A 83 31.03 27.47 15.18
CA GLN A 83 31.77 27.34 16.45
C GLN A 83 32.43 28.64 16.93
N ASN A 84 32.80 29.54 16.01
CA ASN A 84 33.43 30.83 16.31
C ASN A 84 32.54 32.04 15.95
N ARG A 85 31.26 31.81 15.65
CA ARG A 85 30.34 32.83 15.12
C ARG A 85 29.11 33.09 15.99
N VAL A 86 28.96 32.35 17.08
CA VAL A 86 27.85 32.53 18.02
C VAL A 86 28.40 32.46 19.43
N ASN A 87 28.08 33.45 20.24
CA ASN A 87 28.36 33.45 21.67
C ASN A 87 27.10 33.03 22.44
N ASP A 88 27.01 31.75 22.82
CA ASP A 88 25.82 31.22 23.52
C ASP A 88 25.61 31.83 24.92
N GLU A 89 26.60 32.52 25.49
CA GLU A 89 26.47 33.25 26.78
C GLU A 89 25.82 34.64 26.62
N GLU A 90 25.93 35.24 25.43
CA GLU A 90 25.41 36.58 25.12
C GLU A 90 24.21 36.57 24.17
N GLU A 91 24.05 35.50 23.37
CA GLU A 91 22.97 35.34 22.37
C GLU A 91 22.06 34.15 22.69
N TYR A 92 20.75 34.39 22.74
CA TYR A 92 19.77 33.32 22.87
C TYR A 92 19.47 32.68 21.50
N LEU A 93 20.23 31.64 21.15
CA LEU A 93 20.04 30.90 19.90
C LEU A 93 19.89 29.37 20.12
N PRO A 94 18.68 28.91 20.51
CA PRO A 94 18.45 27.50 20.82
C PRO A 94 18.42 26.63 19.56
N GLN A 95 18.83 25.37 19.73
CA GLN A 95 18.64 24.36 18.68
C GLN A 95 17.17 23.91 18.62
N MET A 96 16.50 24.12 17.49
CA MET A 96 15.06 23.89 17.33
C MET A 96 14.73 22.73 16.38
N PRO A 97 13.67 21.94 16.66
CA PRO A 97 13.16 20.94 15.72
C PRO A 97 12.44 21.58 14.51
N LYS A 98 12.59 20.99 13.31
CA LYS A 98 11.87 21.37 12.08
C LYS A 98 10.35 21.60 12.27
N LYS A 99 9.71 20.76 13.09
CA LYS A 99 8.26 20.84 13.36
C LYS A 99 7.86 22.15 14.06
N VAL A 100 8.71 22.69 14.94
CA VAL A 100 8.42 23.94 15.66
C VAL A 100 8.43 25.11 14.68
N ILE A 101 9.45 25.20 13.82
CA ILE A 101 9.56 26.26 12.82
C ILE A 101 8.36 26.25 11.87
N LYS A 102 8.00 25.08 11.33
CA LYS A 102 6.82 24.94 10.45
C LYS A 102 5.51 25.32 11.14
N LYS A 103 5.33 25.00 12.42
CA LYS A 103 4.13 25.37 13.18
C LYS A 103 4.07 26.89 13.40
N SER A 104 5.19 27.51 13.80
CA SER A 104 5.26 28.95 14.05
C SER A 104 5.12 29.77 12.75
N ALA A 105 5.75 29.34 11.66
CA ALA A 105 5.61 29.97 10.34
C ALA A 105 4.16 29.92 9.84
N LYS A 106 3.46 28.80 9.99
CA LYS A 106 2.02 28.71 9.68
C LYS A 106 1.13 29.63 10.50
N LYS A 107 1.57 30.03 11.69
CA LYS A 107 0.86 30.98 12.56
C LYS A 107 1.23 32.43 12.26
N PHE A 108 2.32 32.66 11.54
CA PHE A 108 2.74 33.99 11.14
C PHE A 108 1.68 34.62 10.23
N GLY A 109 1.39 35.90 10.42
CA GLY A 109 0.32 36.59 9.69
C GLY A 109 -1.10 36.37 10.22
N LEU A 110 -1.33 35.40 11.11
CA LEU A 110 -2.66 35.12 11.67
C LEU A 110 -2.96 35.99 12.90
N THR A 111 -4.23 36.38 13.06
CA THR A 111 -4.73 36.97 14.29
C THR A 111 -4.84 35.92 15.39
N LYS A 112 -4.90 36.35 16.66
CA LYS A 112 -5.10 35.44 17.80
C LYS A 112 -6.38 34.59 17.62
N GLU A 113 -7.47 35.20 17.17
CA GLU A 113 -8.73 34.52 16.87
C GLU A 113 -8.58 33.45 15.77
N GLN A 114 -7.79 33.74 14.72
CA GLN A 114 -7.52 32.76 13.66
C GLN A 114 -6.70 31.58 14.19
N VAL A 115 -5.71 31.82 15.06
CA VAL A 115 -4.91 30.75 15.68
C VAL A 115 -5.79 29.86 16.55
N GLU A 116 -6.64 30.44 17.41
CA GLU A 116 -7.59 29.69 18.25
C GLU A 116 -8.56 28.86 17.39
N TYR A 117 -9.13 29.44 16.34
CA TYR A 117 -9.99 28.73 15.40
C TYR A 117 -9.31 27.52 14.74
N PHE A 118 -8.05 27.67 14.31
CA PHE A 118 -7.31 26.56 13.70
C PHE A 118 -6.93 25.47 14.72
N GLU A 119 -6.65 25.83 15.97
CA GLU A 119 -6.37 24.87 17.04
C GLU A 119 -7.61 24.04 17.38
N ASP A 120 -8.77 24.68 17.50
CA ASP A 120 -10.04 23.98 17.71
C ASP A 120 -10.35 23.02 16.55
N LYS A 121 -10.19 23.48 15.30
CA LYS A 121 -10.38 22.63 14.11
C LYS A 121 -9.41 21.46 14.06
N TYR A 122 -8.17 21.68 14.49
CA TYR A 122 -7.15 20.63 14.55
C TYR A 122 -7.53 19.57 15.59
N PHE A 123 -8.01 19.98 16.77
CA PHE A 123 -8.47 19.07 17.80
C PHE A 123 -9.71 18.27 17.38
N GLU A 124 -10.71 18.92 16.76
CA GLU A 124 -11.87 18.24 16.17
C GLU A 124 -11.45 17.18 15.14
N MET A 125 -10.44 17.50 14.32
CA MET A 125 -9.92 16.59 13.31
C MET A 125 -9.16 15.41 13.92
N GLU A 126 -8.35 15.62 14.96
CA GLU A 126 -7.67 14.53 15.68
C GLU A 126 -8.68 13.57 16.33
N ASP A 127 -9.69 14.10 17.01
CA ASP A 127 -10.77 13.29 17.61
C ASP A 127 -11.57 12.52 16.54
N ARG A 128 -11.81 13.12 15.37
CA ARG A 128 -12.41 12.41 14.21
C ARG A 128 -11.51 11.29 13.69
N ILE A 129 -10.20 11.51 13.59
CA ILE A 129 -9.24 10.49 13.16
C ILE A 129 -9.23 9.30 14.13
N ASP A 130 -9.23 9.56 15.44
CA ASP A 130 -9.22 8.49 16.44
C ASP A 130 -10.53 7.71 16.44
N ARG A 131 -11.69 8.39 16.31
CA ARG A 131 -12.98 7.69 16.09
C ARG A 131 -12.97 6.80 14.85
N LEU A 132 -12.40 7.27 13.75
CA LEU A 132 -12.29 6.48 12.51
C LEU A 132 -11.38 5.26 12.70
N ARG A 133 -10.25 5.42 13.40
CA ARG A 133 -9.35 4.31 13.75
C ARG A 133 -10.06 3.26 14.60
N ASP A 134 -10.78 3.70 15.63
CA ASP A 134 -11.54 2.79 16.49
C ASP A 134 -12.64 2.07 15.73
N SER A 135 -13.34 2.76 14.83
CA SER A 135 -14.35 2.17 13.95
C SER A 135 -13.72 1.12 13.02
N ASN A 136 -12.59 1.44 12.39
CA ASN A 136 -11.88 0.49 11.53
C ASN A 136 -11.41 -0.74 12.31
N ASN A 137 -10.80 -0.55 13.48
CA ASN A 137 -10.37 -1.66 14.34
C ASN A 137 -11.54 -2.56 14.76
N LYS A 138 -12.71 -1.98 15.08
CA LYS A 138 -13.92 -2.76 15.40
C LYS A 138 -14.41 -3.54 14.18
N PHE A 139 -14.40 -2.92 13.00
CA PHE A 139 -14.80 -3.56 11.76
C PHE A 139 -13.86 -4.72 11.38
N GLU A 140 -12.55 -4.52 11.43
CA GLU A 140 -11.55 -5.57 11.20
C GLU A 140 -11.73 -6.75 12.17
N ASN A 141 -11.94 -6.47 13.46
CA ASN A 141 -12.21 -7.50 14.46
C ASN A 141 -13.50 -8.27 14.17
N PHE A 142 -14.56 -7.59 13.72
CA PHE A 142 -15.80 -8.23 13.31
C PHE A 142 -15.57 -9.15 12.10
N ILE A 143 -14.89 -8.67 11.06
CA ILE A 143 -14.59 -9.47 9.87
C ILE A 143 -13.74 -10.70 10.23
N ASN A 144 -12.68 -10.54 11.03
CA ASN A 144 -11.82 -11.66 11.45
C ASN A 144 -12.59 -12.74 12.20
N LYS A 145 -13.51 -12.36 13.10
CA LYS A 145 -14.39 -13.32 13.80
C LYS A 145 -15.30 -14.07 12.83
N ASN A 146 -15.96 -13.36 11.92
CA ASN A 146 -16.84 -13.99 10.93
C ASN A 146 -16.06 -14.94 10.00
N LEU A 147 -14.87 -14.56 9.54
CA LEU A 147 -14.04 -15.44 8.71
C LEU A 147 -13.60 -16.69 9.46
N HIS A 148 -13.29 -16.59 10.76
CA HIS A 148 -13.00 -17.75 11.58
C HIS A 148 -14.22 -18.70 11.68
N GLU A 149 -15.42 -18.16 11.89
CA GLU A 149 -16.66 -18.95 11.92
C GLU A 149 -16.95 -19.60 10.56
N ILE A 150 -16.80 -18.87 9.45
CA ILE A 150 -16.95 -19.41 8.09
C ILE A 150 -15.98 -20.57 7.86
N ARG A 151 -14.71 -20.46 8.30
CA ARG A 151 -13.74 -21.56 8.20
C ARG A 151 -14.20 -22.79 8.97
N LYS A 152 -14.75 -22.59 10.18
CA LYS A 152 -15.29 -23.68 11.00
C LYS A 152 -16.46 -24.36 10.28
N PHE A 153 -17.45 -23.60 9.81
CA PHE A 153 -18.58 -24.14 9.06
C PHE A 153 -18.14 -24.87 7.80
N ASN A 154 -17.15 -24.34 7.08
CA ASN A 154 -16.61 -25.00 5.90
C ASN A 154 -15.91 -26.32 6.23
N ALA A 155 -15.18 -26.38 7.35
CA ALA A 155 -14.58 -27.62 7.84
C ALA A 155 -15.63 -28.66 8.26
N ASP A 156 -16.71 -28.23 8.91
CA ASP A 156 -17.83 -29.09 9.28
C ASP A 156 -18.53 -29.64 8.03
N ILE A 157 -18.83 -28.79 7.04
CA ILE A 157 -19.39 -29.19 5.74
C ILE A 157 -18.52 -30.27 5.10
N LYS A 158 -17.20 -30.05 5.06
CA LYS A 158 -16.25 -31.00 4.49
C LYS A 158 -16.30 -32.35 5.22
N SER A 159 -16.20 -32.33 6.55
CA SER A 159 -16.20 -33.54 7.39
C SER A 159 -17.50 -34.35 7.25
N THR A 160 -18.65 -33.67 7.30
CA THR A 160 -19.97 -34.30 7.13
C THR A 160 -20.11 -34.89 5.72
N THR A 161 -19.67 -34.17 4.69
CA THR A 161 -19.74 -34.63 3.30
C THR A 161 -18.82 -35.83 3.04
N GLU A 162 -17.60 -35.81 3.59
CA GLU A 162 -16.67 -36.95 3.53
C GLU A 162 -17.23 -38.18 4.26
N SER A 163 -17.92 -37.98 5.39
CA SER A 163 -18.60 -39.05 6.11
C SER A 163 -19.76 -39.62 5.30
N LEU A 164 -20.55 -38.76 4.63
CA LEU A 164 -21.64 -39.16 3.74
C LEU A 164 -21.14 -39.99 2.56
N LEU A 165 -20.02 -39.61 1.95
CA LEU A 165 -19.39 -40.35 0.85
C LEU A 165 -18.89 -41.74 1.26
N LYS A 166 -18.59 -41.96 2.54
CA LYS A 166 -18.14 -43.28 3.04
C LYS A 166 -19.28 -44.26 3.27
N ILE A 167 -20.50 -43.76 3.49
CA ILE A 167 -21.66 -44.57 3.90
C ILE A 167 -22.72 -44.69 2.80
N SER A 168 -22.62 -43.89 1.74
CA SER A 168 -23.62 -43.87 0.67
C SER A 168 -23.17 -44.75 -0.50
N ASP A 169 -24.04 -45.69 -0.87
CA ASP A 169 -23.91 -46.49 -2.10
C ASP A 169 -24.76 -45.92 -3.27
N ASP A 170 -25.40 -44.77 -3.07
CA ASP A 170 -26.24 -44.13 -4.08
C ASP A 170 -25.41 -43.17 -4.92
N GLY A 171 -25.30 -43.46 -6.23
CA GLY A 171 -24.49 -42.66 -7.15
C GLY A 171 -24.94 -41.21 -7.32
N GLN A 172 -26.22 -40.88 -7.10
CA GLN A 172 -26.68 -39.49 -7.12
C GLN A 172 -26.28 -38.74 -5.85
N ILE A 173 -26.39 -39.38 -4.70
CA ILE A 173 -25.91 -38.83 -3.41
C ILE A 173 -24.40 -38.61 -3.49
N GLU A 174 -23.65 -39.59 -4.00
CA GLU A 174 -22.21 -39.48 -4.17
C GLU A 174 -21.84 -38.30 -5.06
N ARG A 175 -22.50 -38.15 -6.22
CA ARG A 175 -22.26 -37.04 -7.14
C ARG A 175 -22.52 -35.69 -6.48
N ARG A 176 -23.66 -35.52 -5.79
CA ARG A 176 -23.99 -34.26 -5.10
C ARG A 176 -23.03 -33.97 -3.95
N ALA A 177 -22.65 -34.98 -3.18
CA ALA A 177 -21.67 -34.84 -2.10
C ALA A 177 -20.29 -34.42 -2.65
N ARG A 178 -19.86 -34.96 -3.79
CA ARG A 178 -18.63 -34.50 -4.47
C ARG A 178 -18.72 -33.03 -4.90
N SER A 179 -19.88 -32.57 -5.39
CA SER A 179 -20.11 -31.15 -5.69
C SER A 179 -20.00 -30.26 -4.45
N VAL A 180 -20.60 -30.67 -3.33
CA VAL A 180 -20.51 -29.93 -2.06
C VAL A 180 -19.06 -29.85 -1.57
N LEU A 181 -18.31 -30.96 -1.67
CA LEU A 181 -16.89 -30.99 -1.31
C LEU A 181 -16.04 -30.07 -2.21
N ALA A 182 -16.36 -30.03 -3.50
CA ALA A 182 -15.73 -29.10 -4.45
C ALA A 182 -15.97 -27.64 -4.06
N TRP A 183 -17.22 -27.23 -3.81
CA TRP A 183 -17.54 -25.88 -3.35
C TRP A 183 -16.86 -25.53 -2.02
N SER A 184 -16.79 -26.48 -1.08
CA SER A 184 -16.05 -26.30 0.18
C SER A 184 -14.56 -26.01 -0.04
N ASN A 185 -13.92 -26.72 -0.98
CA ASN A 185 -12.53 -26.42 -1.35
C ASN A 185 -12.39 -25.04 -2.02
N LEU A 186 -13.35 -24.61 -2.85
CA LEU A 186 -13.35 -23.27 -3.45
C LEU A 186 -13.50 -22.17 -2.39
N ILE A 187 -14.38 -22.36 -1.40
CA ILE A 187 -14.51 -21.45 -0.24
C ILE A 187 -13.16 -21.32 0.48
N SER A 188 -12.48 -22.43 0.76
CA SER A 188 -11.14 -22.40 1.35
C SER A 188 -10.13 -21.62 0.51
N ALA A 189 -10.09 -21.82 -0.81
CA ALA A 189 -9.20 -21.09 -1.70
C ALA A 189 -9.47 -19.58 -1.70
N ARG A 190 -10.75 -19.17 -1.67
CA ARG A 190 -11.15 -17.76 -1.57
C ARG A 190 -10.76 -17.12 -0.23
N LEU A 191 -10.97 -17.82 0.88
CA LEU A 191 -10.57 -17.35 2.21
C LEU A 191 -9.05 -17.16 2.33
N ASN A 192 -8.28 -18.10 1.77
CA ASN A 192 -6.82 -17.96 1.71
C ASN A 192 -6.42 -16.73 0.88
N THR A 193 -7.07 -16.48 -0.25
CA THR A 193 -6.82 -15.29 -1.09
C THR A 193 -7.06 -13.99 -0.31
N TYR A 194 -8.09 -13.96 0.54
CA TYR A 194 -8.33 -12.83 1.45
C TYR A 194 -7.17 -12.62 2.45
N ASP A 195 -6.67 -13.68 3.08
CA ASP A 195 -5.56 -13.57 4.05
C ASP A 195 -4.30 -12.96 3.41
N ILE A 196 -4.00 -13.34 2.17
CA ILE A 196 -2.85 -12.82 1.43
C ILE A 196 -3.01 -11.36 1.08
N LYS A 197 -4.20 -10.94 0.66
CA LYS A 197 -4.48 -9.54 0.38
C LYS A 197 -4.27 -8.67 1.63
N ASN A 198 -4.70 -9.14 2.80
CA ASN A 198 -4.56 -8.39 4.04
C ASN A 198 -3.15 -8.48 4.64
N ASN A 199 -2.40 -9.54 4.33
CA ASN A 199 -1.04 -9.71 4.82
C ASN A 199 -0.15 -10.40 3.77
N PRO A 200 0.36 -9.65 2.78
CA PRO A 200 1.20 -10.18 1.70
C PRO A 200 2.46 -10.89 2.22
N GLY A 201 2.94 -10.51 3.40
CA GLY A 201 4.11 -11.11 4.04
C GLY A 201 3.89 -12.55 4.56
N ILE A 202 2.66 -13.07 4.59
CA ILE A 202 2.41 -14.49 4.94
C ILE A 202 2.94 -15.42 3.85
N VAL A 203 2.92 -14.95 2.59
CA VAL A 203 3.21 -15.72 1.37
C VAL A 203 4.60 -16.37 1.37
N THR A 204 5.59 -15.70 1.94
CA THR A 204 7.00 -16.12 1.90
C THR A 204 7.55 -16.57 3.27
N LYS A 205 6.74 -16.51 4.33
CA LYS A 205 7.15 -16.89 5.70
C LYS A 205 7.11 -18.40 5.94
N GLY A 206 6.43 -19.17 5.10
CA GLY A 206 6.37 -20.63 5.19
C GLY A 206 7.64 -21.31 4.65
N SER A 207 7.89 -22.55 5.07
CA SER A 207 8.90 -23.41 4.45
C SER A 207 8.45 -23.84 3.05
N LYS A 208 9.40 -23.94 2.12
CA LYS A 208 9.13 -24.58 0.82
C LYS A 208 8.97 -26.08 1.02
N GLU A 209 7.95 -26.65 0.39
CA GLU A 209 7.71 -28.09 0.40
C GLU A 209 7.72 -28.65 -1.03
N ASN A 210 8.19 -29.89 -1.17
CA ASN A 210 8.20 -30.59 -2.45
C ASN A 210 6.80 -31.08 -2.81
N ARG A 211 6.17 -30.43 -3.79
CA ARG A 211 4.77 -30.68 -4.20
C ARG A 211 4.68 -31.05 -5.67
N ILE A 212 3.63 -31.80 -6.02
CA ILE A 212 3.33 -32.23 -7.40
C ILE A 212 2.35 -31.22 -8.00
N VAL A 213 2.80 -30.39 -8.94
CA VAL A 213 2.00 -29.31 -9.54
C VAL A 213 0.80 -29.85 -10.30
N TYR A 214 0.98 -30.91 -11.08
CA TYR A 214 -0.11 -31.57 -11.83
C TYR A 214 -1.33 -31.86 -10.95
N LYS A 215 -1.11 -32.46 -9.76
CA LYS A 215 -2.18 -32.80 -8.82
C LYS A 215 -2.91 -31.57 -8.28
N LYS A 216 -2.25 -30.40 -8.23
CA LYS A 216 -2.87 -29.15 -7.77
C LYS A 216 -3.84 -28.61 -8.82
N PHE A 217 -3.44 -28.61 -10.10
CA PHE A 217 -4.33 -28.24 -11.22
C PHE A 217 -5.46 -29.23 -11.44
N ASP A 218 -5.19 -30.53 -11.38
CA ASP A 218 -6.24 -31.55 -11.50
C ASP A 218 -7.27 -31.44 -10.37
N LYS A 219 -6.81 -31.18 -9.13
CA LYS A 219 -7.72 -30.90 -8.02
C LYS A 219 -8.56 -29.64 -8.26
N ALA A 220 -7.95 -28.54 -8.72
CA ALA A 220 -8.68 -27.31 -8.99
C ALA A 220 -9.71 -27.51 -10.11
N ARG A 221 -9.35 -28.20 -11.19
CA ARG A 221 -10.25 -28.63 -12.26
C ARG A 221 -11.47 -29.37 -11.69
N MET A 222 -11.25 -30.41 -10.87
CA MET A 222 -12.33 -31.17 -10.24
C MET A 222 -13.22 -30.30 -9.36
N CYS A 223 -12.69 -29.24 -8.75
CA CYS A 223 -13.47 -28.32 -7.92
C CYS A 223 -14.37 -27.40 -8.75
N TYR A 224 -13.96 -27.03 -9.96
CA TYR A 224 -14.74 -26.18 -10.86
C TYR A 224 -15.73 -26.96 -11.73
N MET A 225 -15.50 -28.23 -12.04
CA MET A 225 -16.44 -29.03 -12.85
C MET A 225 -17.91 -28.94 -12.38
N PRO A 226 -18.23 -29.01 -11.08
CA PRO A 226 -19.61 -28.88 -10.60
C PRO A 226 -20.22 -27.49 -10.77
N THR A 227 -19.42 -26.44 -11.00
CA THR A 227 -19.92 -25.06 -11.16
C THR A 227 -20.23 -24.70 -12.60
N LEU A 228 -19.76 -25.48 -13.57
CA LEU A 228 -19.92 -25.20 -15.01
C LEU A 228 -21.37 -25.40 -15.51
N GLY A 229 -22.22 -26.07 -14.73
CA GLY A 229 -23.65 -26.20 -15.01
C GLY A 229 -23.94 -26.63 -16.46
N ASP A 230 -24.70 -25.80 -17.17
CA ASP A 230 -25.11 -26.01 -18.57
C ASP A 230 -24.17 -25.35 -19.60
N GLN A 231 -23.08 -24.67 -19.19
CA GLN A 231 -22.22 -23.89 -20.08
C GLN A 231 -21.42 -24.73 -21.10
N ASP A 232 -21.53 -26.07 -21.06
CA ASP A 232 -20.73 -27.06 -21.84
C ASP A 232 -19.25 -26.66 -22.01
N ILE A 233 -18.68 -26.03 -20.98
CA ILE A 233 -17.25 -25.74 -20.93
C ILE A 233 -16.54 -27.02 -20.51
N ARG A 234 -15.54 -27.46 -21.27
CA ARG A 234 -14.74 -28.65 -20.96
C ARG A 234 -13.35 -28.26 -20.54
N ILE A 235 -12.89 -28.79 -19.41
CA ILE A 235 -11.54 -28.53 -18.91
C ILE A 235 -10.71 -29.79 -19.12
N ASN A 236 -9.75 -29.71 -20.03
CA ASN A 236 -8.86 -30.79 -20.40
C ASN A 236 -7.47 -30.56 -19.81
N ILE A 237 -6.78 -31.65 -19.51
CA ILE A 237 -5.38 -31.62 -19.07
C ILE A 237 -4.60 -32.50 -20.03
N SER A 238 -3.49 -31.97 -20.54
CA SER A 238 -2.58 -32.67 -21.45
C SER A 238 -1.11 -32.45 -21.04
N GLY A 239 -0.22 -33.27 -21.60
CA GLY A 239 1.20 -33.22 -21.29
C GLY A 239 1.58 -33.97 -20.00
N GLU A 240 2.81 -33.77 -19.55
CA GLU A 240 3.43 -34.57 -18.49
C GLU A 240 4.18 -33.70 -17.47
N SER A 241 4.03 -34.03 -16.19
CA SER A 241 4.82 -33.47 -15.09
C SER A 241 5.07 -34.54 -14.03
N TYR A 242 6.34 -34.91 -13.89
CA TYR A 242 6.82 -36.01 -13.07
C TYR A 242 7.54 -35.53 -11.82
N TYR A 243 8.19 -34.37 -11.87
CA TYR A 243 9.00 -33.88 -10.77
C TYR A 243 8.15 -33.28 -9.63
N LYS A 244 8.77 -33.26 -8.45
CA LYS A 244 8.27 -32.50 -7.29
C LYS A 244 9.04 -31.19 -7.22
N TRP A 245 8.30 -30.12 -6.98
CA TRP A 245 8.83 -28.76 -6.99
C TRP A 245 8.76 -28.15 -5.59
N ALA A 246 9.87 -27.58 -5.13
CA ALA A 246 9.95 -26.91 -3.85
C ALA A 246 9.24 -25.54 -3.92
N MET A 247 8.06 -25.43 -3.31
CA MET A 247 7.21 -24.24 -3.39
C MET A 247 6.58 -23.86 -2.06
N TYR A 248 6.22 -22.58 -1.97
CA TYR A 248 5.42 -22.04 -0.88
C TYR A 248 3.96 -22.46 -1.02
N ASP A 249 3.24 -22.52 0.10
CA ASP A 249 1.81 -22.87 0.15
C ASP A 249 0.93 -21.99 -0.74
N ILE A 250 1.35 -20.75 -0.98
CA ILE A 250 0.68 -19.80 -1.88
C ILE A 250 0.42 -20.38 -3.27
N PHE A 251 1.30 -21.25 -3.75
CA PHE A 251 1.18 -21.83 -5.07
C PHE A 251 -0.11 -22.63 -5.20
N ASP A 252 -0.65 -23.17 -4.10
CA ASP A 252 -1.93 -23.87 -4.10
C ASP A 252 -3.10 -22.99 -4.59
N LEU A 253 -2.96 -21.66 -4.62
CA LEU A 253 -3.98 -20.75 -5.16
C LEU A 253 -3.87 -20.50 -6.66
N VAL A 254 -2.67 -20.62 -7.24
CA VAL A 254 -2.41 -20.33 -8.65
C VAL A 254 -3.35 -21.12 -9.58
N PRO A 255 -3.56 -22.44 -9.39
CA PRO A 255 -4.48 -23.20 -10.22
C PRO A 255 -5.93 -22.70 -10.14
N TYR A 256 -6.37 -22.28 -8.95
CA TYR A 256 -7.74 -21.79 -8.79
C TYR A 256 -7.91 -20.43 -9.47
N LEU A 257 -6.98 -19.49 -9.27
CA LEU A 257 -7.06 -18.15 -9.86
C LEU A 257 -7.01 -18.17 -11.40
N THR A 258 -6.13 -19.01 -11.96
CA THR A 258 -5.99 -19.14 -13.41
C THR A 258 -7.21 -19.79 -14.04
N LEU A 259 -7.74 -20.87 -13.45
CA LEU A 259 -8.96 -21.51 -13.91
C LEU A 259 -10.21 -20.64 -13.73
N ASP A 260 -10.32 -19.91 -12.62
CA ASP A 260 -11.44 -18.97 -12.37
C ASP A 260 -11.56 -17.95 -13.49
N ASN A 261 -10.42 -17.35 -13.88
CA ASN A 261 -10.37 -16.40 -14.97
C ASN A 261 -10.70 -17.07 -16.31
N ALA A 262 -10.09 -18.23 -16.60
CA ALA A 262 -10.34 -18.95 -17.84
C ALA A 262 -11.83 -19.29 -18.00
N ILE A 263 -12.49 -19.79 -16.95
CA ILE A 263 -13.93 -20.13 -16.95
C ILE A 263 -14.79 -18.89 -17.10
N LYS A 264 -14.56 -17.88 -16.26
CA LYS A 264 -15.38 -16.65 -16.23
C LYS A 264 -15.44 -15.93 -17.58
N TYR A 265 -14.33 -15.93 -18.30
CA TYR A 265 -14.22 -15.22 -19.57
C TYR A 265 -14.46 -16.11 -20.78
N SER A 266 -14.64 -17.43 -20.59
CA SER A 266 -14.95 -18.36 -21.67
C SER A 266 -16.41 -18.25 -22.12
N PRO A 267 -16.67 -18.17 -23.44
CA PRO A 267 -18.00 -18.41 -23.99
C PRO A 267 -18.48 -19.85 -23.74
N ASP A 268 -19.79 -20.06 -23.84
CA ASP A 268 -20.38 -21.39 -23.77
C ASP A 268 -19.86 -22.32 -24.89
N ASN A 269 -19.83 -23.63 -24.64
CA ASN A 269 -19.38 -24.69 -25.55
C ASN A 269 -17.90 -24.58 -25.98
N GLN A 270 -17.02 -24.13 -25.08
CA GLN A 270 -15.58 -24.01 -25.33
C GLN A 270 -14.74 -24.99 -24.50
N ASN A 271 -13.53 -25.26 -24.98
CA ASN A 271 -12.55 -26.04 -24.25
C ASN A 271 -11.52 -25.12 -23.59
N ILE A 272 -11.23 -25.39 -22.32
CA ILE A 272 -10.10 -24.84 -21.59
C ILE A 272 -9.03 -25.94 -21.52
N GLU A 273 -7.84 -25.66 -22.03
CA GLU A 273 -6.73 -26.61 -22.06
C GLU A 273 -5.69 -26.24 -21.00
N ILE A 274 -5.34 -27.19 -20.14
CA ILE A 274 -4.21 -27.07 -19.22
C ILE A 274 -3.08 -27.95 -19.76
N ILE A 275 -2.00 -27.33 -20.21
CA ILE A 275 -0.88 -28.00 -20.87
C ILE A 275 0.33 -28.00 -19.93
N PHE A 276 0.88 -29.18 -19.68
CA PHE A 276 2.09 -29.38 -18.89
C PHE A 276 3.28 -29.70 -19.79
N GLU A 277 4.32 -28.88 -19.71
CA GLU A 277 5.60 -29.12 -20.37
C GLU A 277 6.72 -29.07 -19.34
N GLU A 278 7.45 -30.17 -19.16
CA GLU A 278 8.54 -30.26 -18.17
C GLU A 278 9.92 -30.41 -18.82
N PRO A 279 10.43 -29.38 -19.53
CA PRO A 279 11.77 -29.41 -20.10
C PRO A 279 12.84 -29.34 -18.99
N GLN A 280 13.59 -30.42 -18.81
CA GLN A 280 14.76 -30.56 -17.92
C GLN A 280 14.60 -29.95 -16.52
N ASP A 281 14.93 -28.65 -16.36
CA ASP A 281 15.01 -27.94 -15.08
C ASP A 281 13.85 -26.98 -14.83
N LYS A 282 12.81 -27.00 -15.69
CA LYS A 282 11.64 -26.13 -15.59
C LYS A 282 10.36 -26.91 -15.80
N LEU A 283 9.29 -26.43 -15.15
CA LEU A 283 7.93 -26.82 -15.44
C LEU A 283 7.18 -25.59 -15.97
N LEU A 284 6.70 -25.68 -17.20
CA LEU A 284 5.78 -24.73 -17.80
C LEU A 284 4.37 -25.31 -17.69
N VAL A 285 3.45 -24.50 -17.17
CA VAL A 285 2.02 -24.82 -17.14
C VAL A 285 1.29 -23.71 -17.86
N THR A 286 0.64 -24.06 -18.97
CA THR A 286 -0.15 -23.13 -19.78
C THR A 286 -1.62 -23.41 -19.55
N VAL A 287 -2.40 -22.37 -19.27
CA VAL A 287 -3.88 -22.44 -19.21
C VAL A 287 -4.40 -21.62 -20.38
N GLU A 288 -4.98 -22.30 -21.36
CA GLU A 288 -5.49 -21.68 -22.59
C GLU A 288 -7.02 -21.68 -22.59
N SER A 289 -7.60 -20.53 -22.93
CA SER A 289 -9.05 -20.35 -23.07
C SER A 289 -9.36 -19.27 -24.09
N ILE A 290 -10.51 -19.37 -24.76
CA ILE A 290 -11.04 -18.30 -25.60
C ILE A 290 -11.75 -17.29 -24.70
N GLY A 291 -11.50 -15.99 -24.87
CA GLY A 291 -12.19 -14.95 -24.12
C GLY A 291 -12.14 -13.59 -24.82
N PRO A 292 -12.63 -12.52 -24.18
CA PRO A 292 -12.53 -11.17 -24.70
C PRO A 292 -11.07 -10.80 -24.98
N LYS A 293 -10.84 -10.17 -26.13
CA LYS A 293 -9.51 -9.67 -26.48
C LYS A 293 -9.08 -8.61 -25.45
N VAL A 294 -7.84 -8.70 -24.97
CA VAL A 294 -7.22 -7.66 -24.16
C VAL A 294 -6.51 -6.70 -25.09
N ASP A 295 -6.76 -5.40 -24.96
CA ASP A 295 -6.07 -4.39 -25.76
C ASP A 295 -4.60 -4.28 -25.33
N GLU A 296 -3.71 -3.95 -26.26
CA GLU A 296 -2.25 -3.90 -26.00
C GLU A 296 -1.90 -2.91 -24.87
N GLU A 297 -2.62 -1.80 -24.77
CA GLU A 297 -2.45 -0.79 -23.71
C GLU A 297 -2.94 -1.24 -22.32
N GLU A 298 -3.65 -2.37 -22.25
CA GLU A 298 -4.20 -2.95 -21.03
C GLU A 298 -3.37 -4.14 -20.51
N LEU A 299 -2.48 -4.71 -21.33
CA LEU A 299 -1.69 -5.91 -20.99
C LEU A 299 -0.88 -5.72 -19.69
N ASP A 300 -0.29 -4.55 -19.46
CA ASP A 300 0.46 -4.28 -18.23
C ASP A 300 -0.47 -4.06 -17.03
N LYS A 301 -1.74 -3.72 -17.28
CA LYS A 301 -2.73 -3.38 -16.26
C LYS A 301 -3.56 -4.58 -15.80
N VAL A 302 -3.68 -5.66 -16.59
CA VAL A 302 -4.51 -6.83 -16.18
C VAL A 302 -4.01 -7.57 -14.94
N THR A 303 -2.75 -7.34 -14.55
CA THR A 303 -2.18 -7.84 -13.29
C THR A 303 -2.29 -6.85 -12.13
N SER A 304 -2.73 -5.62 -12.40
CA SER A 304 -2.91 -4.57 -11.40
C SER A 304 -4.17 -4.82 -10.58
N GLU A 305 -4.08 -4.54 -9.29
CA GLU A 305 -5.19 -4.76 -8.37
C GLU A 305 -6.41 -3.92 -8.76
N ASN A 306 -7.60 -4.54 -8.74
CA ASN A 306 -8.90 -3.95 -9.08
C ASN A 306 -9.03 -3.44 -10.52
N TYR A 307 -8.05 -3.73 -11.40
CA TYR A 307 -8.19 -3.45 -12.82
C TYR A 307 -9.03 -4.53 -13.51
N ARG A 308 -10.02 -4.11 -14.30
CA ARG A 308 -10.79 -4.98 -15.18
C ARG A 308 -10.70 -4.37 -16.58
N GLY A 309 -10.30 -5.18 -17.57
CA GLY A 309 -10.21 -4.72 -18.95
C GLY A 309 -11.57 -4.20 -19.44
N SER A 310 -11.53 -3.25 -20.37
CA SER A 310 -12.72 -2.62 -20.94
C SER A 310 -13.76 -3.66 -21.43
N LEU A 311 -13.32 -4.59 -22.28
CA LEU A 311 -14.15 -5.67 -22.85
C LEU A 311 -14.50 -6.75 -21.82
N ALA A 312 -13.65 -6.97 -20.82
CA ALA A 312 -13.93 -7.89 -19.71
C ALA A 312 -15.03 -7.37 -18.77
N SER A 313 -15.32 -6.06 -18.82
CA SER A 313 -16.38 -5.42 -18.02
C SER A 313 -17.78 -5.56 -18.64
N GLU A 314 -17.85 -5.88 -19.94
CA GLU A 314 -19.11 -6.12 -20.65
C GLU A 314 -19.63 -7.56 -20.47
N VAL A 315 -18.75 -8.49 -20.09
CA VAL A 315 -19.13 -9.86 -19.71
C VAL A 315 -19.87 -9.78 -18.36
N LYS A 316 -21.20 -9.96 -18.39
CA LYS A 316 -22.07 -9.91 -17.19
C LYS A 316 -21.47 -10.75 -16.07
N ASP A 317 -21.35 -10.15 -14.88
CA ASP A 317 -21.01 -10.87 -13.66
C ASP A 317 -22.09 -11.91 -13.37
N GLN A 318 -21.75 -13.19 -13.57
CA GLN A 318 -22.34 -14.28 -12.79
C GLN A 318 -21.43 -14.49 -11.58
N GLY A 319 -21.51 -13.60 -10.60
CA GLY A 319 -20.72 -13.62 -9.38
C GLY A 319 -21.48 -12.98 -8.24
#